data_AF-A0A6M3L543-F1
#
_entry.id   AF-A0A6M3L543-F1
#
_cell.length_a   1.000
_cell.length_b   1.000
_cell.length_c   1.000
_cell.angle_alpha   90.00
_cell.angle_beta   90.00
_cell.angle_gamma   90.00
#
_symmetry.space_group_name_H-M   'P 1'
#
loop_
_entity.id
_entity.type
_entity.pdbx_description
1 polymer ?
#
loop_
_entity_poly.entity_id
_entity_poly.type
_entity_poly.pdbx_seq_one_letter_code
_entity_poly.pdbx_strand_id
1 'polypeptide(L)'
;MANELICYNLDIGGLCNLINRYLTEIQSSQSAQQNNVLTADLVRWTKYNENLRTYGQVCLNRPALDMPKTSPREMVLDPMTDKVNVSNEMVSHLTNYYLAFRDEMLLSQSNRQSTALMTPDMTRFTSIMDSIEKYITDYVVTQEPMDMPESSPAEPMVGVKK
;
A
#
# COMPACT_ATOMS: atom_id res chain seq x y z
N MET A 1 -14.76 -18.40 5.40
CA MET A 1 -14.93 -17.11 6.08
C MET A 1 -13.62 -16.37 5.90
N ALA A 2 -13.62 -15.19 5.29
CA ALA A 2 -12.43 -14.35 5.31
C ALA A 2 -12.16 -14.02 6.79
N ASN A 3 -10.93 -14.26 7.28
CA ASN A 3 -10.59 -13.88 8.64
C ASN A 3 -10.70 -12.35 8.76
N GLU A 4 -11.53 -11.89 9.68
CA GLU A 4 -11.62 -10.46 9.99
C GLU A 4 -10.25 -9.99 10.51
N LEU A 5 -9.71 -8.94 9.91
CA LEU A 5 -8.48 -8.32 10.38
C LEU A 5 -8.81 -7.40 11.56
N ILE A 6 -8.32 -7.77 12.74
CA ILE A 6 -8.56 -7.06 13.99
C ILE A 6 -7.37 -6.17 14.33
N CYS A 7 -7.64 -4.91 14.67
CA CYS A 7 -6.66 -3.94 15.14
C CYS A 7 -7.10 -3.37 16.49
N TYR A 8 -6.15 -3.09 17.39
CA TYR A 8 -6.45 -2.50 18.71
C TYR A 8 -5.94 -1.07 18.87
N ASN A 9 -5.11 -0.61 17.93
CA ASN A 9 -4.55 0.74 17.93
C ASN A 9 -5.27 1.64 16.93
N LEU A 10 -5.89 2.71 17.41
CA LEU A 10 -6.68 3.64 16.59
C LEU A 10 -5.88 4.22 15.40
N ASP A 11 -4.62 4.56 15.62
CA ASP A 11 -3.77 5.18 14.60
C ASP A 11 -3.36 4.16 13.53
N ILE A 12 -3.04 2.93 13.95
CA ILE A 12 -2.74 1.85 12.99
C ILE A 12 -3.98 1.49 12.19
N GLY A 13 -5.18 1.48 12.80
CA GLY A 13 -6.41 1.24 12.07
C GLY A 13 -6.66 2.31 10.99
N GLY A 14 -6.49 3.58 11.33
CA GLY A 14 -6.58 4.68 10.35
C GLY A 14 -5.53 4.56 9.24
N LEU A 15 -4.29 4.21 9.58
CA LEU A 15 -3.21 3.97 8.63
C LEU A 15 -3.54 2.81 7.67
N CYS A 16 -4.06 1.70 8.18
CA CYS A 16 -4.39 0.54 7.37
C CYS A 16 -5.52 0.82 6.37
N ASN A 17 -6.52 1.61 6.78
CA ASN A 17 -7.59 2.04 5.87
C ASN A 17 -7.06 2.94 4.75
N LEU A 18 -6.12 3.85 5.05
CA LEU A 18 -5.44 4.65 4.03
C LEU A 18 -4.65 3.76 3.05
N ILE A 19 -3.90 2.79 3.57
CA ILE A 19 -3.13 1.85 2.75
C ILE A 19 -4.05 1.02 1.84
N ASN A 20 -5.15 0.49 2.37
CA ASN A 20 -6.13 -0.28 1.58
C ASN A 20 -6.71 0.57 0.44
N ARG A 21 -7.06 1.83 0.71
CA ARG A 21 -7.50 2.75 -0.34
C ARG A 21 -6.43 2.96 -1.42
N TYR A 22 -5.19 3.24 -1.02
CA TYR A 22 -4.11 3.45 -1.98
C TYR A 22 -3.76 2.20 -2.77
N LEU A 23 -3.84 1.02 -2.16
CA LEU A 23 -3.71 -0.27 -2.86
C LEU A 23 -4.75 -0.39 -3.97
N THR A 24 -6.03 -0.12 -3.66
CA THR A 24 -7.10 -0.14 -4.65
C THR A 24 -6.82 0.85 -5.79
N GLU A 25 -6.44 2.09 -5.47
CA GLU A 25 -6.16 3.13 -6.47
C GLU A 25 -4.94 2.81 -7.34
N ILE A 26 -3.88 2.22 -6.77
CA ILE A 26 -2.67 1.78 -7.50
C ILE A 26 -3.04 0.65 -8.49
N GLN A 27 -3.76 -0.36 -8.01
CA GLN A 27 -4.15 -1.52 -8.83
C GLN A 27 -5.18 -1.15 -9.91
N SER A 28 -5.99 -0.11 -9.68
CA SER A 28 -6.94 0.41 -10.66
C SER A 28 -6.39 1.56 -11.51
N SER A 29 -5.09 1.88 -11.41
CA SER A 29 -4.49 2.95 -12.19
C SER A 29 -4.45 2.61 -13.68
N GLN A 30 -4.36 3.62 -14.55
CA GLN A 30 -4.21 3.39 -15.99
C GLN A 30 -2.91 2.65 -16.29
N SER A 31 -1.85 3.00 -15.57
CA SER A 31 -0.56 2.31 -15.65
C SER A 31 -0.63 0.82 -15.29
N ALA A 32 -1.63 0.37 -14.51
CA ALA A 32 -1.79 -1.04 -14.14
C ALA A 32 -2.11 -1.95 -15.34
N GLN A 33 -2.67 -1.38 -16.42
CA GLN A 33 -3.10 -2.10 -17.63
C GLN A 33 -2.17 -1.88 -18.82
N GLN A 34 -1.05 -1.19 -18.61
CA GLN A 34 -0.09 -0.81 -19.66
C GLN A 34 1.32 -1.23 -19.27
N ASN A 35 2.21 -1.43 -20.23
CA ASN A 35 3.60 -1.80 -19.94
C ASN A 35 4.45 -0.62 -19.47
N ASN A 36 3.92 0.60 -19.57
CA ASN A 36 4.55 1.84 -19.15
C ASN A 36 3.77 2.49 -17.99
N VAL A 37 4.45 3.38 -17.27
CA VAL A 37 3.89 4.18 -16.19
C VAL A 37 3.67 5.61 -16.65
N LEU A 38 2.43 6.08 -16.50
CA LEU A 38 2.04 7.44 -16.83
C LEU A 38 2.54 8.43 -15.77
N THR A 39 2.98 9.60 -16.19
CA THR A 39 3.42 10.68 -15.28
C THR A 39 2.35 11.05 -14.25
N ALA A 40 1.07 11.04 -14.64
CA ALA A 40 -0.03 11.32 -13.73
C ALA A 40 -0.15 10.28 -12.60
N ASP A 41 0.11 9.01 -12.89
CA ASP A 41 0.13 7.93 -11.90
C ASP A 41 1.34 8.06 -10.97
N LEU A 42 2.53 8.36 -11.51
CA LEU A 42 3.72 8.64 -10.70
C LEU A 42 3.48 9.75 -9.68
N VAL A 43 2.89 10.87 -10.11
CA VAL A 43 2.58 11.99 -9.21
C VAL A 43 1.62 11.55 -8.10
N ARG A 44 0.61 10.74 -8.42
CA ARG A 44 -0.32 10.18 -7.42
C ARG A 44 0.40 9.28 -6.42
N TRP A 45 1.21 8.33 -6.88
CA TRP A 45 1.88 7.37 -6.01
C TRP A 45 2.89 8.04 -5.07
N THR A 46 3.63 9.02 -5.58
CA THR A 46 4.52 9.86 -4.75
C THR A 46 3.72 10.59 -3.68
N LYS A 47 2.54 11.12 -4.03
CA LYS A 47 1.67 11.82 -3.07
C LYS A 47 1.07 10.88 -2.02
N TYR A 48 0.75 9.64 -2.39
CA TYR A 48 0.31 8.62 -1.43
C TYR A 48 1.40 8.31 -0.40
N ASN A 49 2.64 8.09 -0.86
CA ASN A 49 3.78 7.83 0.02
C ASN A 49 4.06 9.01 0.97
N GLU A 50 4.03 10.24 0.45
CA GLU A 50 4.17 11.47 1.25
C GLU A 50 3.07 11.58 2.30
N ASN A 51 1.81 11.35 1.92
CA ASN A 51 0.68 11.45 2.86
C ASN A 51 0.77 10.39 3.97
N LEU A 52 1.14 9.14 3.63
CA LEU A 52 1.40 8.11 4.63
C LEU A 52 2.49 8.58 5.60
N ARG A 53 3.62 9.09 5.07
CA ARG A 53 4.73 9.60 5.89
C ARG A 53 4.28 10.71 6.83
N THR A 54 3.50 11.68 6.34
CA THR A 54 2.91 12.74 7.17
C THR A 54 2.01 12.16 8.27
N TYR A 55 1.15 11.21 7.92
CA TYR A 55 0.27 10.55 8.90
C TYR A 55 1.07 9.85 10.00
N GLY A 56 2.05 9.02 9.64
CA GLY A 56 2.92 8.33 10.60
C GLY A 56 3.65 9.31 11.53
N GLN A 57 4.14 10.44 10.99
CA GLN A 57 4.80 11.46 11.80
C GLN A 57 3.83 12.15 12.78
N VAL A 58 2.58 12.39 12.38
CA VAL A 58 1.55 12.91 13.29
C VAL A 58 1.29 11.92 14.43
N CYS A 59 1.18 10.63 14.12
CA CYS A 59 0.96 9.57 15.11
C CYS A 59 2.14 9.37 16.06
N LEU A 60 3.39 9.56 15.60
CA LEU A 60 4.58 9.53 16.44
C LEU A 60 4.67 10.75 17.38
N ASN A 61 4.39 11.94 16.84
CA ASN A 61 4.58 13.20 17.58
C ASN A 61 3.47 13.44 18.60
N ARG A 62 2.32 12.77 18.46
CA ARG A 62 1.24 12.85 19.42
C ARG A 62 1.54 11.96 20.63
N PRO A 63 1.43 12.48 21.87
CA PRO A 63 1.50 11.64 23.06
C PRO A 63 0.45 10.54 23.04
N ALA A 64 0.81 9.35 23.52
CA ALA A 64 -0.14 8.25 23.68
C ALA A 64 -1.29 8.68 24.60
N LEU A 65 -2.52 8.43 24.17
CA LEU A 65 -3.73 8.72 24.93
C LEU A 65 -3.99 7.58 25.93
N ASP A 66 -4.17 7.95 27.19
CA ASP A 66 -4.64 7.00 28.21
C ASP A 66 -6.14 6.78 28.04
N MET A 67 -6.52 5.55 27.70
CA MET A 67 -7.89 5.16 27.33
C MET A 67 -8.38 3.98 28.20
N PRO A 68 -8.38 4.10 29.54
CA PRO A 68 -8.55 2.94 30.43
C PRO A 68 -9.94 2.31 30.37
N LYS A 69 -10.96 3.06 29.92
CA LYS A 69 -12.34 2.57 29.82
C LYS A 69 -12.70 2.02 28.44
N THR A 70 -11.90 2.33 27.44
CA THR A 70 -12.19 2.03 26.03
C THR A 70 -11.07 1.24 25.37
N SER A 71 -10.00 0.91 26.09
CA SER A 71 -8.89 0.09 25.61
C SER A 71 -8.77 -1.21 26.42
N PRO A 72 -8.42 -2.35 25.78
CA PRO A 72 -8.28 -2.52 24.33
C PRO A 72 -9.68 -2.59 23.67
N ARG A 73 -9.88 -1.83 22.58
CA ARG A 73 -11.07 -1.95 21.73
C ARG A 73 -10.67 -2.63 20.44
N GLU A 74 -11.36 -3.72 20.13
CA GLU A 74 -11.27 -4.35 18.82
C GLU A 74 -11.89 -3.43 17.77
N MET A 75 -11.10 -3.14 16.74
CA MET A 75 -11.54 -2.47 15.53
C MET A 75 -11.45 -3.49 14.40
N VAL A 76 -12.61 -3.80 13.82
CA VAL A 76 -12.67 -4.56 12.58
C VAL A 76 -12.22 -3.62 11.46
N LEU A 77 -11.15 -3.98 10.78
CA LEU A 77 -10.67 -3.24 9.63
C LEU A 77 -11.47 -3.60 8.39
N ASP A 78 -11.50 -2.66 7.45
CA ASP A 78 -12.00 -2.96 6.12
C ASP A 78 -11.23 -4.17 5.55
N PRO A 79 -11.91 -5.05 4.81
CA PRO A 79 -11.27 -6.21 4.20
C PRO A 79 -10.00 -5.79 3.45
N MET A 80 -8.96 -6.62 3.56
CA MET A 80 -7.76 -6.47 2.77
C MET A 80 -8.14 -6.36 1.29
N THR A 81 -7.67 -5.31 0.63
CA THR A 81 -7.70 -5.26 -0.84
C THR A 81 -6.83 -6.41 -1.34
N ASP A 82 -7.47 -7.42 -1.95
CA ASP A 82 -6.75 -8.55 -2.54
C ASP A 82 -5.82 -8.07 -3.64
N LYS A 83 -4.68 -8.74 -3.80
CA LYS A 83 -3.79 -8.47 -4.93
C LYS A 83 -4.49 -8.87 -6.23
N VAL A 84 -4.81 -7.90 -7.06
CA VAL A 84 -5.26 -8.14 -8.44
C VAL A 84 -4.06 -8.44 -9.33
N ASN A 85 -4.25 -9.34 -10.31
CA ASN A 85 -3.25 -9.57 -11.34
C ASN A 85 -3.25 -8.38 -12.31
N VAL A 86 -2.18 -7.59 -12.29
CA VAL A 86 -1.98 -6.42 -13.15
C VAL A 86 -0.92 -6.75 -14.20
N SER A 87 -1.06 -6.22 -15.42
CA SER A 87 -0.09 -6.50 -16.49
C SER A 87 1.24 -5.81 -16.24
N ASN A 88 1.21 -4.64 -15.60
CA ASN A 88 2.39 -3.86 -15.30
C ASN A 88 3.15 -4.44 -14.09
N GLU A 89 4.35 -4.97 -14.34
CA GLU A 89 5.21 -5.52 -13.29
C GLU A 89 5.60 -4.47 -12.24
N MET A 90 5.76 -3.21 -12.63
CA MET A 90 6.10 -2.13 -11.70
C MET A 90 4.96 -1.85 -10.72
N VAL A 91 3.72 -1.85 -11.22
CA VAL A 91 2.52 -1.72 -10.38
C VAL A 91 2.35 -2.95 -9.49
N SER A 92 2.62 -4.16 -10.00
CA SER A 92 2.58 -5.40 -9.22
C SER A 92 3.57 -5.40 -8.06
N HIS A 93 4.79 -4.90 -8.30
CA HIS A 93 5.83 -4.82 -7.28
C HIS A 93 5.54 -3.72 -6.25
N LEU A 94 5.08 -2.54 -6.70
CA LEU A 94 4.63 -1.46 -5.81
C LEU A 94 3.48 -1.93 -4.90
N THR A 95 2.54 -2.69 -5.46
CA THR A 95 1.45 -3.32 -4.70
C THR A 95 1.98 -4.22 -3.59
N ASN A 96 3.00 -5.04 -3.85
CA ASN A 96 3.59 -5.89 -2.82
C ASN A 96 4.19 -5.09 -1.67
N TYR A 97 4.84 -3.95 -1.95
CA TYR A 97 5.35 -3.08 -0.88
C TYR A 97 4.24 -2.56 0.02
N TYR A 98 3.13 -2.09 -0.54
CA TYR A 98 2.02 -1.57 0.25
C TYR A 98 1.30 -2.68 1.04
N LEU A 99 1.17 -3.89 0.48
CA LEU A 99 0.63 -5.05 1.21
C LEU A 99 1.51 -5.42 2.40
N ALA A 100 2.82 -5.60 2.17
CA ALA A 100 3.78 -5.91 3.21
C ALA A 100 3.84 -4.80 4.27
N PHE A 101 3.75 -3.53 3.85
CA PHE A 101 3.71 -2.41 4.75
C PHE A 101 2.52 -2.47 5.72
N ARG A 102 1.31 -2.71 5.19
CA ARG A 102 0.12 -2.83 6.02
C ARG A 102 0.25 -3.98 7.02
N ASP A 103 0.68 -5.15 6.55
CA ASP A 103 0.79 -6.34 7.38
C ASP A 103 1.83 -6.14 8.50
N GLU A 104 2.97 -5.51 8.19
CA GLU A 104 3.97 -5.15 9.20
C GLU A 104 3.41 -4.21 10.26
N MET A 105 2.59 -3.22 9.87
CA MET A 105 1.97 -2.30 10.83
C MET A 105 0.91 -2.98 11.70
N LEU A 106 0.15 -3.92 11.15
CA LEU A 106 -0.83 -4.70 11.92
C LEU A 106 -0.17 -5.65 12.92
N LEU A 107 0.97 -6.23 12.55
CA LEU A 107 1.72 -7.15 13.40
C LEU A 107 2.70 -6.44 14.36
N SER A 108 2.74 -5.11 14.31
CA SER A 108 3.62 -4.27 15.12
C SER A 108 3.32 -4.32 16.62
N GLN A 109 4.30 -3.94 17.44
CA GLN A 109 4.08 -3.85 18.89
C GLN A 109 3.17 -2.67 19.25
N SER A 110 3.23 -1.59 18.48
CA SER A 110 2.32 -0.46 18.59
C SER A 110 0.85 -0.87 18.46
N ASN A 111 0.52 -1.92 17.69
CA ASN A 111 -0.86 -2.42 17.61
C ASN A 111 -1.37 -2.97 18.96
N ARG A 112 -0.51 -3.25 19.93
CA ARG A 112 -0.89 -3.67 21.29
C ARG A 112 -1.19 -2.50 22.23
N GLN A 113 -1.02 -1.26 21.76
CA GLN A 113 -1.36 -0.04 22.49
C GLN A 113 -2.65 0.57 21.94
N SER A 114 -3.33 1.40 22.72
CA SER A 114 -4.59 2.05 22.29
C SER A 114 -4.38 3.04 21.14
N THR A 115 -3.25 3.76 21.16
CA THR A 115 -2.91 4.87 20.26
C THR A 115 -1.39 5.05 20.23
N ALA A 116 -0.94 5.88 19.29
CA ALA A 116 0.43 6.28 19.00
C ALA A 116 1.29 5.15 18.41
N LEU A 117 2.39 5.55 17.77
CA LEU A 117 3.41 4.66 17.26
C LEU A 117 4.64 4.72 18.17
N MET A 118 5.12 3.55 18.59
CA MET A 118 6.38 3.41 19.29
C MET A 118 7.54 3.68 18.33
N THR A 119 8.64 4.23 18.85
CA THR A 119 9.83 4.55 18.06
C THR A 119 10.35 3.39 17.21
N PRO A 120 10.45 2.13 17.70
CA PRO A 120 10.93 1.02 16.86
C PRO A 120 10.01 0.69 15.67
N ASP A 121 8.70 0.79 15.86
CA ASP A 121 7.72 0.59 14.78
C ASP A 121 7.81 1.75 13.78
N MET A 122 8.04 2.98 14.25
CA MET A 122 8.24 4.13 13.39
C MET A 122 9.53 4.04 12.56
N THR A 123 10.60 3.46 13.11
CA THR A 123 11.82 3.18 12.32
C THR A 123 11.53 2.21 11.18
N ARG A 124 10.76 1.15 11.43
CA ARG A 124 10.34 0.20 10.39
C ARG A 124 9.43 0.86 9.36
N PHE A 125 8.43 1.61 9.82
CA PHE A 125 7.56 2.43 8.98
C PHE A 125 8.38 3.28 8.00
N THR A 126 9.35 4.04 8.53
CA THR A 126 10.17 4.96 7.73
C THR A 126 11.03 4.20 6.73
N SER A 127 11.63 3.09 7.14
CA SER A 127 12.44 2.25 6.25
C SER A 127 11.64 1.70 5.07
N ILE A 128 10.38 1.33 5.31
CA ILE A 128 9.48 0.85 4.25
C ILE A 128 9.10 2.02 3.31
N MET A 129 8.74 3.19 3.85
CA MET A 129 8.44 4.38 3.04
C MET A 129 9.61 4.81 2.17
N ASP A 130 10.84 4.77 2.70
CA ASP A 130 12.06 5.08 1.96
C ASP A 130 12.33 4.05 0.86
N SER A 131 11.99 2.78 1.10
CA SER A 131 12.13 1.71 0.10
C SER A 131 11.12 1.88 -1.04
N ILE A 132 9.88 2.25 -0.72
CA ILE A 132 8.85 2.57 -1.71
C ILE A 132 9.27 3.79 -2.54
N GLU A 133 9.76 4.83 -1.87
CA GLU A 133 10.22 6.06 -2.52
C GLU A 133 11.35 5.76 -3.51
N LYS A 134 12.40 5.06 -3.06
CA LYS A 134 13.51 4.64 -3.92
C LYS A 134 13.05 3.75 -5.07
N TYR A 135 12.10 2.86 -4.83
CA TYR A 135 11.55 2.05 -5.92
C TYR A 135 10.91 2.94 -6.99
N ILE A 136 10.12 3.94 -6.60
CA ILE A 136 9.51 4.88 -7.53
C ILE A 136 10.59 5.74 -8.23
N THR A 137 11.51 6.36 -7.49
CA THR A 137 12.46 7.33 -8.03
C THR A 137 13.61 6.71 -8.82
N ASP A 138 14.12 5.58 -8.35
CA ASP A 138 15.37 5.01 -8.87
C ASP A 138 15.10 3.89 -9.87
N TYR A 139 13.97 3.18 -9.73
CA TYR A 139 13.59 2.11 -10.64
C TYR A 139 12.50 2.55 -11.62
N VAL A 140 11.31 2.92 -11.14
CA VAL A 140 10.17 3.19 -12.05
C VAL A 140 10.49 4.37 -12.99
N VAL A 141 11.03 5.47 -12.48
CA VAL A 141 11.36 6.63 -13.32
C VAL A 141 12.50 6.35 -14.31
N THR A 142 13.47 5.49 -13.98
CA THR A 142 14.63 5.23 -14.84
C THR A 142 14.35 4.20 -15.93
N GLN A 143 13.39 3.29 -15.71
CA GLN A 143 13.01 2.27 -16.68
C GLN A 143 12.05 2.81 -17.75
N GLU A 144 11.49 4.02 -17.62
CA GLU A 144 10.52 4.56 -18.56
C GLU A 144 11.17 5.39 -19.70
N PRO A 145 10.83 5.14 -20.98
CA PRO A 145 9.99 4.07 -21.51
C PRO A 145 10.81 2.82 -21.85
N MET A 146 10.51 1.68 -21.20
CA MET A 146 11.03 0.39 -21.62
C MET A 146 10.10 -0.14 -22.71
N ASP A 147 10.58 -0.16 -23.95
CA ASP A 147 9.89 -0.75 -25.09
C ASP A 147 9.95 -2.28 -24.97
N MET A 148 9.14 -2.83 -24.05
CA MET A 148 8.95 -4.27 -23.95
C MET A 148 8.04 -4.72 -25.09
N PRO A 149 8.46 -5.73 -25.90
CA PRO A 149 7.62 -6.23 -26.96
C PRO A 149 6.28 -6.68 -26.36
N GLU A 150 5.17 -6.26 -26.97
CA GLU A 150 3.84 -6.73 -26.58
C GLU A 150 3.85 -8.26 -26.57
N SER A 151 3.77 -8.86 -25.38
CA SER A 151 3.72 -10.31 -25.24
C SER A 151 2.31 -10.81 -25.59
N SER A 152 2.02 -10.79 -26.89
CA SER A 152 0.93 -11.47 -27.63
C SER A 152 -0.53 -11.09 -27.29
N PRO A 153 -1.46 -11.21 -28.25
CA PRO A 153 -2.77 -10.57 -28.19
C PRO A 153 -3.70 -11.24 -27.18
N ALA A 154 -4.44 -10.42 -26.43
CA ALA A 154 -5.51 -10.85 -25.53
C ALA A 154 -6.81 -11.28 -26.25
N GLU A 155 -6.78 -11.47 -27.57
CA GLU A 155 -7.96 -11.94 -28.31
C GLU A 155 -7.91 -13.45 -28.56
N PRO A 156 -8.96 -14.22 -28.18
CA PRO A 156 -9.10 -15.58 -28.66
C PRO A 156 -9.28 -15.57 -30.18
N MET A 157 -8.48 -16.36 -30.91
CA MET A 157 -8.66 -16.58 -32.34
C MET A 157 -10.07 -17.14 -32.62
N VAL A 158 -11.02 -16.29 -32.99
CA VAL A 158 -12.28 -16.71 -33.62
C VAL A 158 -12.07 -16.79 -35.13
N GLY A 159 -11.89 -18.01 -35.62
CA GLY A 159 -11.85 -18.25 -37.07
C GLY A 159 -11.30 -19.60 -37.51
N VAL A 160 -12.08 -20.68 -37.34
CA VAL A 160 -12.02 -21.80 -38.28
C VAL A 160 -13.43 -22.09 -38.74
N LYS A 161 -13.84 -21.46 -39.85
CA LYS A 161 -14.95 -21.99 -40.65
C LYS A 161 -14.46 -23.25 -41.35
N LYS A 162 -15.11 -24.38 -41.07
CA LYS A 162 -15.33 -25.45 -42.04
C LYS A 162 -16.78 -25.88 -41.94
#